data_AF-A0A968V1C1-F1
#
_entry.id   AF-A0A968V1C1-F1
#
_cell.length_a   1.000
_cell.length_b   1.000
_cell.length_c   1.000
_cell.angle_alpha   90.00
_cell.angle_beta   90.00
_cell.angle_gamma   90.00
#
_symmetry.space_group_name_H-M   'P 1'
#
loop_
_entity.id
_entity.type
_entity.pdbx_description
1 polymer ?
#
loop_
_entity_poly.entity_id
_entity_poly.type
_entity_poly.pdbx_seq_one_letter_code
_entity_poly.pdbx_strand_id
1 'polypeptide(L)'
;MGSIDSSGGIFLYLINPVAILSGYHFLMEVFANGQSLGKKSLGIKVVRLDGAETQLGDHLLRAVFYFLDVSLSIGTIAAIAVSASPNRQRLGDLAANTTVIRLKSQVLFKLEDILKIDSIEHYEPTYPEVRQLSEEDMLLIKNIISRYRDNQNLAHEQAVMNLCDRLSEILDVEAPPNEIEFLKTFN
;
A
#
# COMPACT_ATOMS: atom_id res chain seq x y z
N MET A 1 -32.35 -4.10 45.82
CA MET A 1 -31.10 -3.91 45.04
C MET A 1 -31.10 -5.00 43.98
N GLY A 2 -31.56 -4.66 42.78
CA GLY A 2 -31.94 -5.63 41.75
C GLY A 2 -30.74 -6.43 41.28
N SER A 3 -30.94 -7.75 41.20
CA SER A 3 -30.11 -8.67 40.43
C SER A 3 -29.99 -8.12 39.01
N ILE A 4 -28.87 -7.47 38.72
CA ILE A 4 -28.39 -7.40 37.35
C ILE A 4 -28.24 -8.86 36.96
N ASP A 5 -29.17 -9.33 36.12
CA ASP A 5 -29.17 -10.67 35.57
C ASP A 5 -27.73 -10.96 35.10
N SER A 6 -27.08 -12.00 35.64
CA SER A 6 -25.64 -12.21 35.46
C SER A 6 -25.22 -12.14 33.98
N SER A 7 -26.12 -12.54 33.10
CA SER A 7 -26.06 -12.43 31.65
C SER A 7 -25.91 -10.98 31.14
N GLY A 8 -26.72 -10.04 31.64
CA GLY A 8 -26.68 -8.62 31.27
C GLY A 8 -25.47 -7.88 31.85
N GLY A 9 -25.03 -8.27 33.05
CA GLY A 9 -23.80 -7.74 33.66
C GLY A 9 -22.55 -8.11 32.88
N ILE A 10 -22.45 -9.36 32.40
CA ILE A 10 -21.36 -9.83 31.54
C ILE A 10 -21.37 -9.08 30.20
N PHE A 11 -22.55 -8.85 29.61
CA PHE A 11 -22.67 -8.14 28.33
C PHE A 11 -22.18 -6.69 28.43
N LEU A 12 -22.54 -5.98 29.50
CA LEU A 12 -22.06 -4.61 29.76
C LEU A 12 -20.55 -4.57 30.04
N TYR A 13 -20.01 -5.58 30.73
CA TYR A 13 -18.57 -5.68 31.03
C TYR A 13 -17.74 -5.96 29.76
N LEU A 14 -18.29 -6.65 28.76
CA LEU A 14 -17.62 -6.92 27.49
C LEU A 14 -17.73 -5.75 26.49
N ILE A 15 -18.88 -5.07 26.43
CA ILE A 15 -19.10 -3.95 25.49
C ILE A 15 -18.30 -2.70 25.87
N ASN A 16 -18.23 -2.38 27.16
CA ASN A 16 -17.55 -1.17 27.65
C ASN A 16 -16.06 -1.05 27.21
N PRO A 17 -15.20 -2.06 27.40
CA PRO A 17 -13.80 -1.97 26.95
C PRO A 17 -13.67 -1.91 25.43
N VAL A 18 -14.54 -2.58 24.67
CA VAL A 18 -14.54 -2.53 23.20
C VAL A 18 -14.90 -1.14 22.71
N ALA A 19 -15.92 -0.51 23.30
CA ALA A 19 -16.33 0.86 22.96
C ALA A 19 -15.22 1.88 23.28
N ILE A 20 -14.57 1.75 24.45
CA ILE A 20 -13.44 2.61 24.84
C ILE A 20 -12.27 2.44 23.87
N LEU A 21 -11.91 1.20 23.52
CA LEU A 21 -10.77 0.91 22.65
C LEU A 21 -11.04 1.35 21.20
N SER A 22 -12.28 1.18 20.72
CA SER A 22 -12.74 1.70 19.43
C SER A 22 -12.69 3.22 19.39
N GLY A 23 -13.17 3.89 20.44
CA GLY A 23 -13.14 5.34 20.57
C GLY A 23 -11.71 5.89 20.63
N TYR A 24 -10.82 5.23 21.37
CA TYR A 24 -9.40 5.57 21.40
C TYR A 24 -8.75 5.46 20.01
N HIS A 25 -8.99 4.36 19.30
CA HIS A 25 -8.49 4.18 17.94
C HIS A 25 -9.03 5.23 16.98
N PHE A 26 -10.33 5.53 17.04
CA PHE A 26 -10.97 6.56 16.23
C PHE A 26 -10.37 7.94 16.50
N LEU A 27 -10.28 8.36 17.76
CA LEU A 27 -9.73 9.66 18.13
C LEU A 27 -8.27 9.79 17.65
N MET A 28 -7.44 8.77 17.90
CA MET A 28 -6.06 8.76 17.44
C MET A 28 -5.95 8.83 15.92
N GLU A 29 -6.80 8.10 15.19
CA GLU A 29 -6.76 8.07 13.73
C GLU A 29 -7.22 9.40 13.12
N VAL A 30 -8.19 10.07 13.75
CA VAL A 30 -8.62 11.43 13.39
C VAL A 30 -7.54 12.47 13.68
N PHE A 31 -6.93 12.44 14.87
CA PHE A 31 -5.89 13.42 15.24
C PHE A 31 -4.59 13.27 14.44
N ALA A 32 -4.32 12.08 13.92
CA ALA A 32 -3.12 11.76 13.17
C ALA A 32 -3.39 11.41 11.70
N ASN A 33 -4.46 11.97 11.11
CA ASN A 33 -4.78 11.94 9.68
C ASN A 33 -4.61 10.54 9.05
N GLY A 34 -5.22 9.52 9.67
CA GLY A 34 -5.19 8.14 9.18
C GLY A 34 -4.04 7.27 9.70
N GLN A 35 -3.33 7.69 10.75
CA GLN A 35 -2.30 6.88 11.42
C GLN A 35 -2.50 6.80 12.93
N SER A 36 -2.70 5.59 13.47
CA SER A 36 -2.54 5.39 14.91
C SER A 36 -1.05 5.35 15.31
N LEU A 37 -0.73 5.53 16.60
CA LEU A 37 0.64 5.44 17.11
C LEU A 37 1.37 4.15 16.67
N GLY A 38 0.69 3.00 16.71
CA GLY A 38 1.24 1.73 16.23
C GLY A 38 1.41 1.65 14.71
N LYS A 39 0.52 2.28 13.93
CA LYS A 39 0.68 2.38 12.47
C LYS A 39 1.89 3.26 12.11
N LYS A 40 2.10 4.34 12.87
CA LYS A 40 3.24 5.25 12.71
C LYS A 40 4.57 4.55 12.97
N SER A 41 4.66 3.72 14.02
CA SER A 41 5.88 2.95 14.30
C SER A 41 6.18 1.90 13.21
N LEU A 42 5.14 1.32 12.60
CA LEU A 42 5.26 0.38 11.49
C LEU A 42 5.49 1.07 10.12
N GLY A 43 5.39 2.40 10.05
CA GLY A 43 5.51 3.16 8.81
C GLY A 43 4.39 2.86 7.81
N ILE A 44 3.17 2.59 8.29
CA ILE A 44 1.99 2.34 7.47
C ILE A 44 0.96 3.47 7.62
N LYS A 45 0.25 3.82 6.54
CA LYS A 45 -0.78 4.87 6.50
C LYS A 45 -2.04 4.32 5.85
N VAL A 46 -3.22 4.73 6.34
CA VAL A 46 -4.49 4.52 5.65
C VAL A 46 -4.68 5.63 4.61
N VAL A 47 -4.98 5.25 3.38
CA VAL A 47 -5.29 6.17 2.26
C VAL A 47 -6.54 5.71 1.54
N ARG A 48 -7.25 6.61 0.86
CA ARG A 48 -8.34 6.21 -0.03
C ARG A 48 -7.81 5.49 -1.26
N LEU A 49 -8.62 4.63 -1.88
CA LEU A 49 -8.23 3.99 -3.15
C LEU A 49 -7.95 5.02 -4.25
N ASP A 50 -8.61 6.18 -4.19
CA ASP A 50 -8.41 7.31 -5.10
C ASP A 50 -7.08 8.08 -4.85
N GLY A 51 -6.26 7.66 -3.88
CA GLY A 51 -5.02 8.34 -3.49
C GLY A 51 -5.21 9.60 -2.64
N ALA A 52 -6.44 10.05 -2.45
CA ALA A 52 -6.77 11.17 -1.58
C ALA A 52 -6.54 10.86 -0.09
N GLU A 53 -6.37 11.92 0.71
CA GLU A 53 -6.34 11.80 2.16
C GLU A 53 -7.68 11.34 2.73
N THR A 54 -7.61 10.67 3.88
CA THR A 54 -8.81 10.17 4.56
C THR A 54 -9.57 11.33 5.20
N GLN A 55 -10.90 11.31 5.06
CA GLN A 55 -11.78 12.31 5.64
C GLN A 55 -12.33 11.83 6.99
N LEU A 56 -12.91 12.76 7.76
CA LEU A 56 -13.58 12.43 9.02
C LEU A 56 -14.69 11.36 8.85
N GLY A 57 -15.41 11.41 7.72
CA GLY A 57 -16.43 10.41 7.39
C GLY A 57 -15.88 8.99 7.25
N ASP A 58 -14.69 8.86 6.65
CA ASP A 58 -14.03 7.56 6.45
C ASP A 58 -13.63 6.96 7.81
N HIS A 59 -13.11 7.79 8.72
CA HIS A 59 -12.78 7.37 10.08
C HIS A 59 -14.03 6.96 10.88
N LEU A 60 -15.13 7.71 10.74
CA LEU A 60 -16.38 7.40 11.45
C LEU A 60 -16.96 6.07 10.98
N LEU A 61 -16.98 5.84 9.67
CA LEU A 61 -17.49 4.61 9.09
C LEU A 61 -16.67 3.40 9.57
N ARG A 62 -15.33 3.52 9.56
CA ARG A 62 -14.43 2.49 10.11
C ARG A 62 -14.70 2.23 11.60
N ALA A 63 -14.94 3.26 12.41
CA ALA A 63 -15.21 3.12 13.84
C ALA A 63 -16.55 2.44 14.12
N VAL A 64 -17.61 2.82 13.38
CA VAL A 64 -18.95 2.20 13.50
C VAL A 64 -18.91 0.73 13.11
N PHE A 65 -18.30 0.41 11.96
CA PHE A 65 -18.18 -0.99 11.54
C PHE A 65 -17.29 -1.81 12.47
N TYR A 66 -16.23 -1.22 13.04
CA TYR A 66 -15.41 -1.91 14.04
C TYR A 66 -16.22 -2.25 15.30
N PHE A 67 -17.05 -1.32 15.79
CA PHE A 67 -17.95 -1.58 16.91
C PHE A 67 -18.96 -2.69 16.58
N LEU A 68 -19.59 -2.64 15.40
CA LEU A 68 -20.55 -3.65 14.96
C LEU A 68 -19.90 -5.03 14.78
N ASP A 69 -18.77 -5.11 14.09
CA ASP A 69 -18.07 -6.37 13.81
C ASP A 69 -17.61 -7.06 15.10
N VAL A 70 -17.04 -6.30 16.04
CA VAL A 70 -16.55 -6.84 17.31
C VAL A 70 -17.71 -7.19 18.25
N SER A 71 -18.73 -6.33 18.34
CA SER A 71 -19.88 -6.58 19.23
C SER A 71 -20.76 -7.72 18.76
N LEU A 72 -20.93 -7.91 17.44
CA LEU A 72 -21.84 -8.92 16.89
C LEU A 72 -21.14 -10.26 16.65
N SER A 73 -19.88 -10.24 16.23
CA SER A 73 -19.22 -11.43 15.65
C SER A 73 -17.83 -11.73 16.23
N ILE A 74 -17.37 -10.95 17.22
CA ILE A 74 -16.02 -11.06 17.81
C ILE A 74 -14.94 -10.99 16.70
N GLY A 75 -15.24 -10.28 15.59
CA GLY A 75 -14.33 -10.11 14.46
C GLY A 75 -14.26 -11.29 13.47
N THR A 76 -15.14 -12.30 13.57
CA THR A 76 -15.18 -13.39 12.56
C THR A 76 -15.59 -12.89 11.18
N ILE A 77 -16.56 -11.98 11.11
CA ILE A 77 -16.99 -11.35 9.84
C ILE A 77 -15.85 -10.53 9.25
N ALA A 78 -15.14 -9.77 10.09
CA ALA A 78 -13.98 -8.98 9.66
C ALA A 78 -12.86 -9.87 9.09
N ALA A 79 -12.60 -11.04 9.68
CA ALA A 79 -11.60 -11.98 9.19
C ALA A 79 -11.97 -12.55 7.81
N ILE A 80 -13.24 -12.91 7.61
CA ILE A 80 -13.75 -13.38 6.31
C ILE A 80 -13.62 -12.28 5.26
N ALA A 81 -14.05 -11.04 5.59
CA ALA A 81 -13.97 -9.90 4.68
C ALA A 81 -12.52 -9.60 4.25
N VAL A 82 -11.57 -9.62 5.20
CA VAL A 82 -10.14 -9.42 4.90
C VAL A 82 -9.60 -10.54 4.01
N SER A 83 -10.01 -11.80 4.24
CA SER A 83 -9.55 -12.92 3.43
C SER A 83 -10.16 -12.95 2.03
N ALA A 84 -11.39 -12.47 1.87
CA ALA A 84 -12.09 -12.42 0.60
C ALA A 84 -11.73 -11.18 -0.23
N SER A 85 -11.29 -10.10 0.41
CA SER A 85 -10.94 -8.85 -0.27
C SER A 85 -9.56 -8.95 -0.95
N PRO A 86 -9.43 -8.60 -2.25
CA PRO A 86 -8.15 -8.60 -2.96
C PRO A 86 -7.13 -7.64 -2.31
N ASN A 87 -7.61 -6.57 -1.69
CA ASN A 87 -6.80 -5.55 -1.04
C ASN A 87 -6.66 -5.77 0.48
N ARG A 88 -7.07 -6.94 1.00
CA ARG A 88 -7.04 -7.29 2.44
C ARG A 88 -7.75 -6.26 3.33
N GLN A 89 -8.89 -5.77 2.86
CA GLN A 89 -9.69 -4.73 3.53
C GLN A 89 -10.70 -5.36 4.51
N ARG A 90 -10.91 -4.73 5.67
CA ARG A 90 -12.04 -5.06 6.57
C ARG A 90 -13.34 -4.46 6.03
N LEU A 91 -14.49 -4.86 6.57
CA LEU A 91 -15.79 -4.30 6.18
C LEU A 91 -15.83 -2.76 6.29
N GLY A 92 -15.31 -2.21 7.39
CA GLY A 92 -15.22 -0.75 7.54
C GLY A 92 -14.27 -0.08 6.54
N ASP A 93 -13.22 -0.78 6.10
CA ASP A 93 -12.27 -0.27 5.11
C ASP A 93 -12.89 -0.30 3.70
N LEU A 94 -13.63 -1.37 3.38
CA LEU A 94 -14.43 -1.52 2.16
C LEU A 94 -15.51 -0.43 2.06
N ALA A 95 -16.27 -0.23 3.14
CA ALA A 95 -17.33 0.77 3.19
C ALA A 95 -16.78 2.19 3.04
N ALA A 96 -15.61 2.47 3.62
CA ALA A 96 -14.93 3.77 3.51
C ALA A 96 -14.07 3.92 2.24
N ASN A 97 -14.01 2.89 1.39
CA ASN A 97 -13.14 2.84 0.21
C ASN A 97 -11.65 3.19 0.52
N THR A 98 -11.14 2.67 1.65
CA THR A 98 -9.78 2.93 2.14
C THR A 98 -8.92 1.68 2.14
N THR A 99 -7.61 1.85 1.99
CA THR A 99 -6.61 0.77 2.09
C THR A 99 -5.41 1.20 2.91
N VAL A 100 -4.61 0.24 3.37
CA VAL A 100 -3.39 0.48 4.13
C VAL A 100 -2.19 0.34 3.21
N ILE A 101 -1.40 1.41 3.10
CA ILE A 101 -0.14 1.41 2.36
C ILE A 101 1.06 1.50 3.31
N ARG A 102 2.21 1.04 2.83
CA ARG A 102 3.49 1.20 3.53
C ARG A 102 4.20 2.44 2.98
N LEU A 103 4.51 3.40 3.85
CA LEU A 103 5.14 4.66 3.48
C LEU A 103 6.62 4.51 3.16
N LYS A 104 7.30 3.58 3.85
CA LYS A 104 8.70 3.27 3.57
C LYS A 104 8.76 2.19 2.49
N SER A 105 8.81 2.62 1.24
CA SER A 105 9.34 1.76 0.17
C SER A 105 10.81 1.54 0.48
N GLN A 106 11.18 0.30 0.78
CA GLN A 106 12.57 -0.07 0.99
C GLN A 106 13.20 -0.17 -0.41
N VAL A 107 13.44 0.98 -1.05
CA VAL A 107 14.43 1.09 -2.14
C VAL A 107 15.79 1.04 -1.47
N LEU A 108 16.09 -0.10 -0.83
CA LEU A 108 17.44 -0.38 -0.37
C LEU A 108 18.15 -0.91 -1.61
N PHE A 109 18.92 -0.04 -2.26
CA PHE A 109 19.94 -0.46 -3.22
C PHE A 109 20.82 -1.48 -2.50
N LYS A 110 20.80 -2.72 -2.97
CA LYS A 110 21.65 -3.72 -2.35
C LYS A 110 23.08 -3.46 -2.82
N LEU A 111 24.06 -3.78 -1.98
CA LEU A 111 25.47 -3.62 -2.32
C LEU A 111 25.83 -4.38 -3.62
N GLU A 112 25.14 -5.50 -3.89
CA GLU A 112 25.25 -6.23 -5.16
C GLU A 112 24.83 -5.43 -6.40
N ASP A 113 23.92 -4.45 -6.27
CA ASP A 113 23.48 -3.61 -7.39
C ASP A 113 24.51 -2.52 -7.71
N ILE A 114 25.22 -2.03 -6.68
CA ILE A 114 26.31 -1.05 -6.80
C ILE A 114 27.55 -1.71 -7.41
N LEU A 115 27.91 -2.90 -6.96
CA LEU A 115 29.08 -3.63 -7.46
C LEU A 115 28.97 -4.06 -8.94
N LYS A 116 27.77 -4.05 -9.51
CA LYS A 116 27.53 -4.30 -10.94
C LYS A 116 27.73 -3.07 -11.83
N ILE A 117 27.96 -1.89 -11.25
CA ILE A 117 28.17 -0.64 -12.00
C ILE A 117 29.60 -0.56 -12.55
N ASP A 118 30.57 -1.26 -11.94
CA ASP A 118 31.98 -1.24 -12.35
C ASP A 118 32.27 -1.98 -13.68
N SER A 119 31.26 -2.56 -14.36
CA SER A 119 31.43 -3.28 -15.63
C SER A 119 31.02 -2.51 -16.89
N ILE A 120 30.80 -1.18 -16.81
CA ILE A 120 30.21 -0.37 -17.90
C ILE A 120 31.25 0.21 -18.89
N GLU A 121 32.53 -0.19 -18.85
CA GLU A 121 33.55 0.40 -19.74
C GLU A 121 33.29 0.20 -21.25
N HIS A 122 32.40 -0.72 -21.66
CA HIS A 122 32.14 -1.06 -23.07
C HIS A 122 30.65 -1.13 -23.46
N TYR A 123 29.77 -0.39 -22.78
CA TYR A 123 28.35 -0.38 -23.14
C TYR A 123 28.06 0.65 -24.25
N GLU A 124 27.73 0.18 -25.45
CA GLU A 124 27.16 1.02 -26.51
C GLU A 124 25.63 0.97 -26.43
N PRO A 125 24.95 2.05 -25.99
CA PRO A 125 23.49 2.08 -25.91
C PRO A 125 22.88 2.02 -27.32
N THR A 126 21.88 1.14 -27.51
CA THR A 126 21.12 1.04 -28.76
C THR A 126 20.32 2.31 -29.05
N TYR A 127 19.96 3.07 -28.01
CA TYR A 127 19.31 4.37 -28.09
C TYR A 127 20.24 5.44 -27.49
N PRO A 128 20.86 6.31 -28.30
CA PRO A 128 21.77 7.34 -27.79
C PRO A 128 21.08 8.37 -26.88
N GLU A 129 19.75 8.49 -26.96
CA GLU A 129 18.90 9.37 -26.14
C GLU A 129 18.91 8.98 -24.65
N VAL A 130 19.24 7.74 -24.32
CA VAL A 130 19.37 7.22 -22.94
C VAL A 130 20.42 7.98 -22.13
N ARG A 131 21.40 8.61 -22.79
CA ARG A 131 22.40 9.47 -22.13
C ARG A 131 21.80 10.71 -21.46
N GLN A 132 20.54 11.06 -21.76
CA GLN A 132 19.85 12.20 -21.14
C GLN A 132 19.22 11.83 -19.79
N LEU A 133 19.12 10.54 -19.45
CA LEU A 133 18.56 10.08 -18.19
C LEU A 133 19.56 10.26 -17.04
N SER A 134 19.06 10.61 -15.85
CA SER A 134 19.89 10.71 -14.67
C SER A 134 20.28 9.33 -14.12
N GLU A 135 21.31 9.26 -13.28
CA GLU A 135 21.68 8.02 -12.58
C GLU A 135 20.50 7.48 -11.73
N GLU A 136 19.73 8.38 -11.12
CA GLU A 136 18.54 8.04 -10.33
C GLU A 136 17.46 7.36 -11.20
N ASP A 137 17.27 7.84 -12.43
CA ASP A 137 16.31 7.27 -13.39
C ASP A 137 16.74 5.88 -13.85
N MET A 138 18.01 5.68 -14.21
CA MET A 138 18.54 4.36 -14.58
C MET A 138 18.40 3.34 -13.45
N LEU A 139 18.71 3.76 -12.23
CA LEU A 139 18.56 2.94 -11.04
C LEU A 139 17.10 2.56 -10.76
N LEU A 140 16.17 3.47 -11.00
CA LEU A 140 14.73 3.22 -10.87
C LEU A 140 14.24 2.22 -11.93
N ILE A 141 14.66 2.38 -13.19
CA ILE A 141 14.34 1.45 -14.29
C ILE A 141 14.84 0.04 -13.95
N LYS A 142 16.11 -0.10 -13.54
CA LYS A 142 16.71 -1.40 -13.19
C LYS A 142 15.95 -2.07 -12.04
N ASN A 143 15.56 -1.31 -11.02
CA ASN A 143 14.77 -1.83 -9.91
C ASN A 143 13.40 -2.34 -10.37
N ILE A 144 12.68 -1.60 -11.21
CA ILE A 144 11.35 -2.00 -11.69
C ILE A 144 11.44 -3.29 -12.53
N ILE A 145 12.44 -3.38 -13.43
CA ILE A 145 12.70 -4.60 -14.21
C ILE A 145 13.03 -5.78 -13.31
N SER A 146 13.92 -5.60 -12.33
CA SER A 146 14.28 -6.68 -11.38
C SER A 146 13.08 -7.12 -10.56
N ARG A 147 12.26 -6.18 -10.08
CA ARG A 147 11.05 -6.48 -9.30
C ARG A 147 10.00 -7.23 -10.11
N TYR A 148 9.79 -6.84 -11.37
CA TYR A 148 8.89 -7.53 -12.28
C TYR A 148 9.35 -8.96 -12.58
N ARG A 149 10.67 -9.16 -12.77
CA ARG A 149 11.27 -10.49 -12.97
C ARG A 149 11.07 -11.39 -11.75
N ASP A 150 11.27 -10.85 -10.55
CA ASP A 150 11.17 -11.62 -9.31
C ASP A 150 9.71 -11.85 -8.87
N ASN A 151 8.78 -10.95 -9.25
CA ASN A 151 7.38 -10.98 -8.83
C ASN A 151 6.43 -10.59 -9.99
N GLN A 152 5.94 -11.59 -10.71
CA GLN A 152 4.99 -11.41 -11.82
C GLN A 152 3.55 -11.26 -11.30
N ASN A 153 3.18 -10.03 -10.91
CA ASN A 153 1.81 -9.67 -10.54
C ASN A 153 1.34 -8.50 -11.42
N LEU A 154 0.03 -8.39 -11.65
CA LEU A 154 -0.64 -7.32 -12.40
C LEU A 154 -0.17 -5.92 -12.01
N ALA A 155 0.11 -5.68 -10.72
CA ALA A 155 0.63 -4.39 -10.26
C ALA A 155 2.04 -4.06 -10.78
N HIS A 156 2.91 -5.07 -10.91
CA HIS A 156 4.26 -4.88 -11.47
C HIS A 156 4.22 -4.75 -12.99
N GLU A 157 3.30 -5.47 -13.64
CA GLU A 157 3.04 -5.32 -15.07
C GLU A 157 2.56 -3.89 -15.40
N GLN A 158 1.59 -3.37 -14.65
CA GLN A 158 1.14 -2.00 -14.79
C GLN A 158 2.25 -0.98 -14.51
N ALA A 159 3.15 -1.25 -13.56
CA ALA A 159 4.29 -0.39 -13.27
C ALA A 159 5.29 -0.34 -14.44
N VAL A 160 5.50 -1.47 -15.14
CA VAL A 160 6.32 -1.55 -16.35
C VAL A 160 5.67 -0.76 -17.49
N MET A 161 4.37 -0.97 -17.73
CA MET A 161 3.60 -0.22 -18.75
C MET A 161 3.70 1.29 -18.52
N ASN A 162 3.38 1.75 -17.30
CA ASN A 162 3.43 3.17 -16.96
C ASN A 162 4.85 3.76 -17.13
N LEU A 163 5.90 2.97 -16.89
CA LEU A 163 7.28 3.40 -17.08
C LEU A 163 7.63 3.50 -18.57
N CYS A 164 7.20 2.54 -19.39
CA CYS A 164 7.37 2.58 -20.85
C CYS A 164 6.64 3.79 -21.47
N ASP A 165 5.41 4.05 -21.05
CA ASP A 165 4.64 5.21 -21.49
C ASP A 165 5.37 6.51 -21.14
N ARG A 166 5.91 6.61 -19.92
CA ARG A 166 6.63 7.81 -19.48
C ARG A 166 7.98 7.98 -20.16
N LEU A 167 8.71 6.89 -20.40
CA LEU A 167 10.00 6.94 -21.10
C LEU A 167 9.82 7.25 -22.59
N SER A 168 8.79 6.71 -23.24
CA SER A 168 8.50 7.05 -24.64
C SER A 168 8.16 8.53 -24.82
N GLU A 169 7.41 9.11 -23.87
CA GLU A 169 7.14 10.56 -23.84
C GLU A 169 8.40 11.41 -23.60
N ILE A 170 9.28 11.01 -22.67
CA ILE A 170 10.51 11.76 -22.35
C ILE A 170 11.54 11.67 -23.48
N LEU A 171 11.68 10.50 -24.10
CA LEU A 171 12.70 10.23 -25.11
C LEU A 171 12.22 10.54 -26.54
N ASP A 172 10.93 10.89 -26.73
CA ASP A 172 10.29 11.13 -28.04
C ASP A 172 10.48 9.96 -29.02
N VAL A 173 10.37 8.73 -28.50
CA VAL A 173 10.54 7.49 -29.27
C VAL A 173 9.18 6.82 -29.45
N GLU A 174 8.88 6.31 -30.65
CA GLU A 174 7.67 5.52 -30.88
C GLU A 174 7.62 4.33 -29.93
N ALA A 175 6.53 4.21 -29.16
CA ALA A 175 6.34 3.13 -28.19
C ALA A 175 6.49 1.76 -28.88
N PRO A 176 7.54 0.97 -28.54
CA PRO A 176 7.77 -0.29 -29.20
C PRO A 176 6.70 -1.33 -28.81
N PRO A 177 6.42 -2.31 -29.68
CA PRO A 177 5.40 -3.33 -29.43
C PRO A 177 5.75 -4.29 -28.27
N ASN A 178 6.98 -4.25 -27.76
CA ASN A 178 7.47 -5.13 -26.70
C ASN A 178 8.16 -4.33 -25.59
N GLU A 179 7.37 -3.86 -24.63
CA GLU A 179 7.79 -3.05 -23.48
C GLU A 179 8.98 -3.65 -22.70
N ILE A 180 8.99 -4.96 -22.49
CA ILE A 180 10.05 -5.64 -21.75
C ILE A 180 11.37 -5.64 -22.52
N GLU A 181 11.30 -5.71 -23.85
CA GLU A 181 12.48 -5.71 -24.72
C GLU A 181 13.10 -4.31 -24.78
N PHE A 182 12.26 -3.28 -24.84
CA PHE A 182 12.68 -1.88 -24.71
C PHE A 182 13.39 -1.62 -23.40
N LEU A 183 12.82 -2.06 -22.27
CA LEU A 183 13.43 -1.84 -20.95
C LEU A 183 14.74 -2.61 -20.75
N LYS A 184 14.93 -3.75 -21.41
CA LYS A 184 16.21 -4.48 -21.39
C LYS A 184 17.35 -3.71 -22.08
N THR A 185 17.01 -2.78 -22.97
CA THR A 185 17.97 -1.89 -23.63
C THR A 185 18.53 -0.82 -22.70
N PHE A 186 18.10 -0.75 -21.43
CA PHE A 186 18.62 0.16 -20.41
C PHE A 186 19.44 -0.56 -19.33
N ASN A 187 19.73 -1.86 -19.50
CA ASN A 187 20.41 -2.71 -18.52
C ASN A 187 21.84 -3.07 -18.91
#